data_AF-A0A816N4P2-F1
#
_entry.id   AF-A0A816N4P2-F1
#
_cell.length_a   1.000
_cell.length_b   1.000
_cell.length_c   1.000
_cell.angle_alpha   90.00
_cell.angle_beta   90.00
_cell.angle_gamma   90.00
#
_symmetry.space_group_name_H-M   'P 1'
#
loop_
_entity.id
_entity.type
_entity.pdbx_description
1 polymer ?
#
loop_
_entity_poly.entity_id
_entity_poly.type
_entity_poly.pdbx_seq_one_letter_code
_entity_poly.pdbx_strand_id
1 'polypeptide(L)'
;MHTQELTRSLLCPVPSQQQISKNRFNIAKNGNRKTHKSAKSDLLPPLRKTLFSLRFYCEIVKSPLSAAAAAMEEVDRCGSLRGAVEEWEKVITRSGRWIDFKNDYKTMDVAFMESVWWVFAQLFDKNLVYKGFKVMPYSTGLKTPLSNSEAKGTYKNVSDPEAMVTFPVIGDQDNAAFVAWTTTPWTLPCNLALCVNPEFVYLKVRNKHNGRVYVVAEPRLSALPSFANAAADTKKAKGGDSAAADSYQVLEKFDGASLVGKKYEPLFDYFSDFSSEAFRVVADDYVTDDSGTGIVHCAPAFGEDDYRVCLENKIIEQGEGLVVAVDEDGLFTERITHFFGRYVKDADKDIIEAVKVKGRFVKTGSFTHEYPFCPRSDTPLLNRALPSWFVRVDEQLKEQLLKNNDQTYWVPDHVKVSGTRINTTLQV
;
A
#
# COMPACT_ATOMS: atom_id res chain seq x y z
N MET A 1 21.56 -8.30 -41.63
CA MET A 1 22.62 -7.32 -41.90
C MET A 1 22.20 -5.85 -41.69
N HIS A 2 20.96 -5.54 -41.29
CA HIS A 2 20.54 -4.16 -40.96
C HIS A 2 20.45 -3.85 -39.45
N THR A 3 20.91 -4.74 -38.58
CA THR A 3 20.87 -4.59 -37.13
C THR A 3 22.18 -4.12 -36.49
N GLN A 4 23.26 -3.93 -37.27
CA GLN A 4 24.56 -3.46 -36.76
C GLN A 4 24.91 -2.00 -37.12
N GLU A 5 24.16 -1.34 -38.00
CA GLU A 5 24.46 0.05 -38.41
C GLU A 5 23.69 1.12 -37.61
N LEU A 6 22.54 0.78 -37.03
CA LEU A 6 21.75 1.71 -36.18
C LEU A 6 22.31 1.88 -34.76
N THR A 7 23.18 0.96 -34.30
CA THR A 7 23.85 1.04 -33.00
C THR A 7 25.06 1.97 -32.99
N ARG A 8 25.48 2.50 -34.15
CA ARG A 8 26.71 3.32 -34.27
C ARG A 8 26.45 4.84 -34.29
N SER A 9 25.22 5.29 -34.52
CA SER A 9 24.88 6.72 -34.70
C SER A 9 24.35 7.43 -33.45
N LEU A 10 24.12 6.71 -32.33
CA LEU A 10 23.62 7.27 -31.06
C LEU A 10 24.65 7.30 -29.92
N LEU A 11 25.92 7.01 -30.21
CA LEU A 11 27.01 7.10 -29.24
C LEU A 11 27.51 8.55 -29.12
N CYS A 12 26.96 9.29 -28.16
CA CYS A 12 27.62 10.50 -27.65
C CYS A 12 28.90 10.05 -26.91
N PRO A 13 30.10 10.58 -27.21
CA PRO A 13 31.34 10.06 -26.64
C PRO A 13 31.45 10.46 -25.16
N VAL A 14 31.47 9.45 -24.28
CA VAL A 14 31.83 9.61 -22.86
C VAL A 14 33.33 9.95 -22.79
N PRO A 15 33.76 11.06 -22.15
CA PRO A 15 35.18 11.34 -21.99
C PRO A 15 35.81 10.28 -21.08
N SER A 16 36.92 9.69 -21.52
CA SER A 16 37.69 8.75 -20.70
C SER A 16 38.15 9.39 -19.39
N GLN A 17 38.21 8.63 -18.29
CA GLN A 17 38.63 9.09 -16.96
C GLN A 17 40.01 9.78 -16.93
N GLN A 18 40.85 9.61 -17.95
CA GLN A 18 42.14 10.29 -18.08
C GLN A 18 42.05 11.77 -18.51
N GLN A 19 40.93 12.25 -19.06
CA GLN A 19 40.73 13.66 -19.39
C GLN A 19 40.27 14.50 -18.18
N ILE A 20 39.62 13.88 -17.20
CA ILE A 20 39.13 14.55 -15.98
C ILE A 20 40.29 14.86 -15.02
N SER A 21 41.35 14.03 -15.01
CA SER A 21 42.53 14.27 -14.16
C SER A 21 43.44 15.40 -14.69
N LYS A 22 43.53 15.61 -16.00
CA LYS A 22 44.34 16.68 -16.61
C LYS A 22 43.76 18.09 -16.38
N ASN A 23 42.43 18.22 -16.29
CA ASN A 23 41.79 19.50 -16.02
C ASN A 23 41.81 19.93 -14.54
N ARG A 24 42.13 19.02 -13.60
CA ARG A 24 42.37 19.39 -12.19
C ARG A 24 43.78 19.90 -11.91
N PHE A 25 44.75 19.62 -12.79
CA PHE A 25 46.15 20.00 -12.56
C PHE A 25 46.53 21.39 -13.08
N ASN A 26 45.75 21.97 -14.00
CA ASN A 26 46.06 23.29 -14.59
C ASN A 26 45.42 24.50 -13.88
N ILE A 27 44.66 24.29 -12.80
CA ILE A 27 44.05 25.39 -12.01
C ILE A 27 44.89 25.75 -10.77
N ALA A 28 45.93 24.97 -10.46
CA ALA A 28 46.76 25.15 -9.25
C ALA A 28 48.08 25.95 -9.45
N LYS A 29 48.33 26.52 -10.64
CA LYS A 29 49.50 27.38 -10.90
C LYS A 29 49.10 28.68 -11.59
N ASN A 30 48.51 29.60 -10.82
CA ASN A 30 48.69 31.04 -11.01
C ASN A 30 48.04 31.75 -9.82
N GLY A 31 48.83 31.93 -8.76
CA GLY A 31 48.48 32.83 -7.69
C GLY A 31 48.65 34.27 -8.16
N ASN A 32 47.57 35.05 -8.16
CA ASN A 32 47.68 36.42 -7.71
C ASN A 32 46.39 36.92 -7.05
N ARG A 33 46.55 37.43 -5.83
CA ARG A 33 45.50 38.00 -4.98
C ARG A 33 44.96 39.28 -5.62
N LYS A 34 43.63 39.41 -5.74
CA LYS A 34 42.82 40.56 -5.24
C LYS A 34 41.35 40.40 -5.65
N THR A 35 40.49 40.97 -4.80
CA THR A 35 39.03 41.19 -4.91
C THR A 35 38.07 40.00 -4.70
N HIS A 36 37.65 39.84 -3.44
CA HIS A 36 36.33 39.35 -3.04
C HIS A 36 35.24 40.37 -3.43
N LYS A 37 34.27 39.94 -4.24
CA LYS A 37 32.82 40.25 -4.23
C LYS A 37 32.24 40.14 -5.65
N SER A 38 31.10 39.46 -5.77
CA SER A 38 30.23 39.38 -6.96
C SER A 38 30.68 38.50 -8.13
N ALA A 39 30.42 37.19 -8.05
CA ALA A 39 30.25 36.31 -9.21
C ALA A 39 29.45 35.06 -8.79
N LYS A 40 28.17 35.25 -8.42
CA LYS A 40 27.21 34.15 -8.18
C LYS A 40 25.95 34.28 -9.07
N SER A 41 25.93 35.21 -10.01
CA SER A 41 24.97 35.26 -11.11
C SER A 41 25.71 34.88 -12.40
N ASP A 42 24.99 34.30 -13.36
CA ASP A 42 25.45 34.11 -14.74
C ASP A 42 26.18 32.79 -15.04
N LEU A 43 25.57 31.68 -14.63
CA LEU A 43 25.61 30.45 -15.41
C LEU A 43 24.45 30.47 -16.41
N LEU A 44 24.78 30.48 -17.71
CA LEU A 44 23.81 30.49 -18.81
C LEU A 44 22.76 29.36 -18.68
N PRO A 45 21.48 29.61 -19.05
CA PRO A 45 20.36 28.67 -18.93
C PRO A 45 20.61 27.23 -19.44
N PRO A 46 21.35 27.00 -20.54
CA PRO A 46 21.54 25.65 -21.09
C PRO A 46 22.33 24.71 -20.15
N LEU A 47 23.32 25.24 -19.41
CA LEU A 47 24.20 24.42 -18.57
C LEU A 47 23.52 23.92 -17.29
N ARG A 48 22.54 24.66 -16.76
CA ARG A 48 21.70 24.17 -15.65
C ARG A 48 20.78 23.02 -16.08
N LYS A 49 20.25 23.06 -17.31
CA LYS A 49 19.41 21.98 -17.86
C LYS A 49 20.18 20.66 -18.02
N THR A 50 21.42 20.72 -18.51
CA THR A 50 22.25 19.52 -18.71
C THR A 50 22.69 18.88 -17.38
N LEU A 51 23.02 19.70 -16.38
CA LEU A 51 23.39 19.21 -15.04
C LEU A 51 22.20 18.61 -14.27
N PHE A 52 20.99 19.16 -14.44
CA PHE A 52 19.77 18.60 -13.86
C PHE A 52 19.43 17.23 -14.47
N SER A 53 19.47 17.12 -15.80
CA SER A 53 19.19 15.86 -16.52
C SER A 53 20.13 14.71 -16.11
N LEU A 54 21.43 14.99 -15.96
CA LEU A 54 22.43 13.99 -15.53
C LEU A 54 22.27 13.56 -14.07
N ARG A 55 21.90 14.49 -13.17
CA ARG A 55 21.69 14.20 -11.75
C ARG A 55 20.39 13.42 -11.51
N PHE A 56 19.33 13.79 -12.23
CA PHE A 56 18.04 13.10 -12.24
C PHE A 56 18.16 11.64 -12.71
N TYR A 57 18.88 11.40 -13.82
CA TYR A 57 19.06 10.05 -14.36
C TYR A 57 19.90 9.16 -13.43
N CYS A 58 20.92 9.70 -12.78
CA CYS A 58 21.79 8.94 -11.87
C CYS A 58 21.16 8.64 -10.49
N GLU A 59 20.33 9.53 -9.95
CA GLU A 59 19.74 9.36 -8.60
C GLU A 59 18.41 8.60 -8.61
N ILE A 60 17.57 8.75 -9.65
CA ILE A 60 16.17 8.26 -9.65
C ILE A 60 15.97 7.04 -10.54
N VAL A 61 16.51 7.04 -11.76
CA VAL A 61 16.21 6.03 -12.79
C VAL A 61 17.30 4.95 -12.80
N LYS A 62 17.62 4.34 -11.65
CA LYS A 62 18.61 3.23 -11.57
C LYS A 62 18.10 1.94 -12.25
N SER A 63 17.62 2.04 -13.48
CA SER A 63 17.08 0.97 -14.30
C SER A 63 18.18 0.44 -15.22
N PRO A 64 18.32 -0.88 -15.38
CA PRO A 64 19.24 -1.43 -16.38
C PRO A 64 18.82 -0.97 -17.78
N LEU A 65 19.81 -0.62 -18.63
CA LEU A 65 19.61 -0.14 -20.02
C LEU A 65 18.68 -1.04 -20.86
N SER A 66 18.58 -2.33 -20.54
CA SER A 66 17.67 -3.28 -21.18
C SER A 66 16.19 -2.99 -20.91
N ALA A 67 15.83 -2.53 -19.71
CA ALA A 67 14.46 -2.17 -19.36
C ALA A 67 14.02 -0.88 -20.07
N ALA A 68 14.94 0.07 -20.22
CA ALA A 68 14.69 1.31 -20.98
C ALA A 68 14.44 1.02 -22.47
N ALA A 69 15.20 0.10 -23.07
CA ALA A 69 15.01 -0.28 -24.47
C ALA A 69 13.66 -1.01 -24.71
N ALA A 70 13.28 -1.92 -23.81
CA ALA A 70 11.98 -2.60 -23.88
C ALA A 70 10.81 -1.62 -23.70
N ALA A 71 10.94 -0.63 -22.81
CA ALA A 71 9.95 0.43 -22.64
C ALA A 71 9.80 1.28 -23.91
N MET A 72 10.89 1.59 -24.63
CA MET A 72 10.83 2.36 -25.87
C MET A 72 10.13 1.58 -27.00
N GLU A 73 10.38 0.28 -27.14
CA GLU A 73 9.69 -0.56 -28.14
C GLU A 73 8.18 -0.67 -27.85
N GLU A 74 7.79 -0.74 -26.58
CA GLU A 74 6.38 -0.73 -26.17
C GLU A 74 5.71 0.63 -26.41
N VAL A 75 6.43 1.74 -26.18
CA VAL A 75 5.95 3.10 -26.48
C VAL A 75 5.68 3.28 -27.98
N ASP A 76 6.53 2.73 -28.84
CA ASP A 76 6.31 2.74 -30.29
C ASP A 76 5.07 1.91 -30.68
N ARG A 77 4.82 0.76 -30.02
CA ARG A 77 3.57 0.00 -30.17
C ARG A 77 2.33 0.80 -29.73
N CYS A 78 2.43 1.55 -28.63
CA CYS A 78 1.38 2.47 -28.18
C CYS A 78 1.16 3.66 -29.12
N GLY A 79 2.07 3.93 -30.06
CA GLY A 79 1.89 4.89 -31.14
C GLY A 79 0.67 4.62 -32.03
N SER A 80 0.09 3.41 -31.97
CA SER A 80 -1.18 3.05 -32.62
C SER A 80 -2.39 3.87 -32.11
N LEU A 81 -2.25 4.59 -30.98
CA LEU A 81 -3.20 5.59 -30.49
C LEU A 81 -3.58 6.63 -31.57
N ARG A 82 -2.68 6.90 -32.54
CA ARG A 82 -2.94 7.81 -33.66
C ARG A 82 -4.19 7.40 -34.47
N GLY A 83 -4.45 6.11 -34.64
CA GLY A 83 -5.64 5.63 -35.34
C GLY A 83 -6.95 5.91 -34.59
N ALA A 84 -6.92 5.96 -33.26
CA ALA A 84 -8.09 6.33 -32.46
C ALA A 84 -8.45 7.83 -32.59
N VAL A 85 -7.45 8.70 -32.81
CA VAL A 85 -7.65 10.14 -32.96
C VAL A 85 -8.44 10.47 -34.24
N GLU A 86 -8.15 9.81 -35.35
CA GLU A 86 -8.82 10.04 -36.63
C GLU A 86 -10.32 9.68 -36.59
N GLU A 87 -10.67 8.58 -35.92
CA GLU A 87 -12.08 8.20 -35.72
C GLU A 87 -12.79 9.17 -34.77
N TRP A 88 -12.11 9.63 -33.72
CA TRP A 88 -12.64 10.65 -32.81
C TRP A 88 -12.91 11.98 -33.50
N GLU A 89 -12.03 12.42 -34.39
CA GLU A 89 -12.22 13.66 -35.16
C GLU A 89 -13.53 13.61 -35.95
N LYS A 90 -13.78 12.53 -36.70
CA LYS A 90 -15.03 12.34 -37.47
C LYS A 90 -16.27 12.45 -36.57
N VAL A 91 -16.25 11.80 -35.42
CA VAL A 91 -17.38 11.79 -34.47
C VAL A 91 -17.61 13.19 -33.89
N ILE A 92 -16.55 13.87 -33.44
CA ILE A 92 -16.64 15.19 -32.83
C ILE A 92 -17.09 16.25 -33.84
N THR A 93 -16.51 16.26 -35.05
CA THR A 93 -16.96 17.15 -36.13
C THR A 93 -18.44 16.90 -36.46
N ARG A 94 -18.89 15.63 -36.51
CA ARG A 94 -20.29 15.30 -36.80
C ARG A 94 -21.25 15.68 -35.67
N SER A 95 -20.80 15.65 -34.41
CA SER A 95 -21.58 16.17 -33.27
C SER A 95 -21.68 17.70 -33.23
N GLY A 96 -20.97 18.41 -34.11
CA GLY A 96 -21.00 19.87 -34.19
C GLY A 96 -20.16 20.60 -33.14
N ARG A 97 -19.28 19.88 -32.40
CA ARG A 97 -18.36 20.51 -31.44
C ARG A 97 -17.18 21.13 -32.18
N TRP A 98 -17.08 22.45 -32.11
CA TRP A 98 -15.98 23.21 -32.72
C TRP A 98 -14.77 23.20 -31.78
N ILE A 99 -13.72 22.48 -32.19
CA ILE A 99 -12.44 22.37 -31.47
C ILE A 99 -11.31 22.27 -32.49
N ASP A 100 -10.11 22.70 -32.13
CA ASP A 100 -8.93 22.64 -32.98
C ASP A 100 -8.28 21.25 -32.91
N PHE A 101 -8.36 20.50 -34.01
CA PHE A 101 -7.69 19.20 -34.17
C PHE A 101 -6.29 19.32 -34.81
N LYS A 102 -5.91 20.49 -35.33
CA LYS A 102 -4.62 20.71 -36.00
C LYS A 102 -3.53 21.08 -35.01
N ASN A 103 -3.87 21.90 -34.02
CA ASN A 103 -2.97 22.32 -32.95
C ASN A 103 -3.37 21.70 -31.62
N ASP A 104 -3.51 20.36 -31.62
CA ASP A 104 -3.75 19.62 -30.41
C ASP A 104 -2.49 19.54 -29.53
N TYR A 105 -2.67 19.19 -28.26
CA TYR A 105 -1.56 18.84 -27.37
C TYR A 105 -1.66 17.36 -27.03
N LYS A 106 -0.52 16.66 -27.09
CA LYS A 106 -0.45 15.26 -26.68
C LYS A 106 0.55 15.13 -25.53
N THR A 107 0.22 14.31 -24.55
CA THR A 107 1.10 14.08 -23.39
C THR A 107 2.43 13.41 -23.77
N MET A 108 2.48 12.77 -24.95
CA MET A 108 3.69 12.19 -25.54
C MET A 108 4.54 13.20 -26.33
N ASP A 109 4.09 14.44 -26.51
CA ASP A 109 4.88 15.45 -27.20
C ASP A 109 6.08 15.85 -26.34
N VAL A 110 7.26 15.99 -26.96
CA VAL A 110 8.52 16.26 -26.26
C VAL A 110 8.44 17.56 -25.44
N ALA A 111 7.81 18.60 -25.97
CA ALA A 111 7.63 19.88 -25.27
C ALA A 111 6.71 19.75 -24.05
N PHE A 112 5.69 18.89 -24.12
CA PHE A 112 4.82 18.57 -22.99
C PHE A 112 5.61 17.82 -21.91
N MET A 113 6.37 16.79 -22.29
CA MET A 113 7.22 16.02 -21.37
C MET A 113 8.29 16.91 -20.70
N GLU A 114 8.92 17.85 -21.42
CA GLU A 114 9.89 18.80 -20.85
C GLU A 114 9.23 19.71 -19.81
N SER A 115 7.99 20.14 -20.07
CA SER A 115 7.23 20.95 -19.13
C SER A 115 6.89 20.17 -17.85
N VAL A 116 6.52 18.89 -17.96
CA VAL A 116 6.26 18.02 -16.80
C VAL A 116 7.55 17.80 -15.98
N TRP A 117 8.69 17.58 -16.64
CA TRP A 117 9.98 17.47 -15.95
C TRP A 117 10.34 18.76 -15.22
N TRP A 118 10.08 19.92 -15.82
CA TRP A 118 10.27 21.20 -15.17
C TRP A 118 9.38 21.35 -13.93
N VAL A 119 8.09 20.99 -14.00
CA VAL A 119 7.19 21.02 -12.83
C VAL A 119 7.71 20.09 -11.73
N PHE A 120 8.10 18.87 -12.06
CA PHE A 120 8.65 17.93 -11.08
C PHE A 120 9.93 18.45 -10.44
N ALA A 121 10.82 19.06 -11.23
CA ALA A 121 12.03 19.70 -10.73
C ALA A 121 11.71 20.80 -9.71
N GLN A 122 10.69 21.63 -9.98
CA GLN A 122 10.27 22.68 -9.04
C GLN A 122 9.71 22.09 -7.73
N LEU A 123 8.99 20.97 -7.79
CA LEU A 123 8.50 20.27 -6.59
C LEU A 123 9.66 19.68 -5.78
N PHE A 124 10.64 19.09 -6.48
CA PHE A 124 11.83 18.52 -5.87
C PHE A 124 12.69 19.60 -5.20
N ASP A 125 12.95 20.71 -5.88
CA ASP A 125 13.71 21.86 -5.34
C ASP A 125 13.03 22.48 -4.11
N LYS A 126 11.69 22.38 -4.02
CA LYS A 126 10.90 22.81 -2.86
C LYS A 126 10.83 21.78 -1.74
N ASN A 127 11.55 20.66 -1.84
CA ASN A 127 11.54 19.56 -0.89
C ASN A 127 10.14 18.93 -0.67
N LEU A 128 9.29 19.01 -1.70
CA LEU A 128 7.95 18.42 -1.70
C LEU A 128 7.98 16.97 -2.20
N VAL A 129 9.07 16.52 -2.82
CA VAL A 129 9.20 15.14 -3.31
C VAL A 129 10.01 14.32 -2.32
N TYR A 130 9.48 13.17 -1.90
CA TYR A 130 10.19 12.24 -1.02
C TYR A 130 9.96 10.79 -1.44
N LYS A 131 10.96 9.94 -1.17
CA LYS A 131 10.82 8.48 -1.30
C LYS A 131 10.34 7.93 0.03
N GLY A 132 9.29 7.13 0.01
CA GLY A 132 8.73 6.50 1.20
C GLY A 132 8.23 5.09 0.91
N PHE A 133 7.98 4.34 1.97
CA PHE A 133 7.16 3.14 1.90
C PHE A 133 5.74 3.52 2.28
N LYS A 134 4.81 3.24 1.38
CA LYS A 134 3.39 3.36 1.65
C LYS A 134 2.71 2.09 1.18
N VAL A 135 1.75 1.62 1.98
CA VAL A 135 0.83 0.57 1.56
C VAL A 135 -0.14 1.21 0.57
N MET A 136 -0.15 0.71 -0.66
CA MET A 136 -1.01 1.22 -1.72
C MET A 136 -1.77 0.06 -2.38
N PRO A 137 -2.94 0.35 -2.99
CA PRO A 137 -3.61 -0.61 -3.85
C PRO A 137 -2.67 -0.98 -5.01
N TYR A 138 -2.47 -2.28 -5.22
CA TYR A 138 -1.56 -2.83 -6.21
C TYR A 138 -2.31 -3.78 -7.14
N SER A 139 -2.13 -3.60 -8.44
CA SER A 139 -2.68 -4.50 -9.45
C SER A 139 -1.64 -5.53 -9.85
N THR A 140 -1.90 -6.80 -9.54
CA THR A 140 -1.08 -7.93 -9.99
C THR A 140 -1.15 -8.13 -11.50
N GLY A 141 -2.27 -7.77 -12.14
CA GLY A 141 -2.41 -7.85 -13.60
C GLY A 141 -1.60 -6.80 -14.36
N LEU A 142 -1.39 -5.61 -13.78
CA LEU A 142 -0.60 -4.53 -14.40
C LEU A 142 0.81 -4.37 -13.79
N LYS A 143 1.11 -5.12 -12.72
CA LYS A 143 2.34 -5.04 -11.92
C LYS A 143 2.70 -3.63 -11.44
N THR A 144 1.69 -2.80 -11.16
CA THR A 144 1.89 -1.40 -10.74
C THR A 144 0.98 -1.02 -9.58
N PRO A 145 1.44 -0.14 -8.67
CA PRO A 145 0.54 0.53 -7.75
C PRO A 145 -0.48 1.38 -8.51
N LEU A 146 -1.66 1.50 -7.93
CA LEU A 146 -2.72 2.39 -8.35
C LEU A 146 -2.92 3.50 -7.32
N SER A 147 -3.40 4.64 -7.77
CA SER A 147 -3.80 5.73 -6.87
C SER A 147 -5.08 5.38 -6.10
N ASN A 148 -5.27 6.01 -4.95
CA ASN A 148 -6.51 5.86 -4.16
C ASN A 148 -7.76 6.24 -4.97
N SER A 149 -7.63 7.19 -5.90
CA SER A 149 -8.73 7.60 -6.78
C SER A 149 -9.09 6.52 -7.82
N GLU A 150 -8.10 5.79 -8.34
CA GLU A 150 -8.33 4.69 -9.29
C GLU A 150 -8.93 3.47 -8.60
N ALA A 151 -8.47 3.14 -7.39
CA ALA A 151 -8.98 2.00 -6.62
C ALA A 151 -10.45 2.17 -6.20
N LYS A 152 -10.90 3.42 -5.97
CA LYS A 152 -12.28 3.71 -5.54
C LYS A 152 -13.34 3.45 -6.61
N GLY A 153 -12.95 3.35 -7.89
CA GLY A 153 -13.89 3.32 -9.01
C GLY A 153 -14.53 1.96 -9.31
N THR A 154 -14.03 0.86 -8.75
CA THR A 154 -14.43 -0.49 -9.20
C THR A 154 -14.48 -1.48 -8.04
N TYR A 155 -15.50 -1.34 -7.19
CA TYR A 155 -15.82 -2.35 -6.18
C TYR A 155 -16.74 -3.42 -6.75
N LYS A 156 -16.49 -4.67 -6.38
CA LYS A 156 -17.36 -5.81 -6.72
C LYS A 156 -17.67 -6.59 -5.45
N ASN A 157 -18.90 -7.09 -5.37
CA ASN A 157 -19.28 -8.02 -4.30
C ASN A 157 -18.59 -9.37 -4.52
N VAL A 158 -17.76 -9.77 -3.56
CA VAL A 158 -17.05 -11.05 -3.56
C VAL A 158 -17.33 -11.82 -2.29
N SER A 159 -17.29 -13.14 -2.39
CA SER A 159 -17.35 -14.04 -1.23
C SER A 159 -15.93 -14.45 -0.88
N ASP A 160 -15.39 -13.86 0.18
CA ASP A 160 -14.05 -14.17 0.71
C ASP A 160 -14.17 -15.12 1.92
N PRO A 161 -13.12 -15.90 2.21
CA PRO A 161 -13.09 -16.76 3.39
C PRO A 161 -13.08 -15.93 4.67
N GLU A 162 -13.89 -16.35 5.65
CA GLU A 162 -13.87 -15.82 7.00
C GLU A 162 -13.03 -16.75 7.89
N ALA A 163 -12.00 -16.22 8.54
CA ALA A 163 -11.14 -16.98 9.44
C ALA A 163 -11.06 -16.29 10.81
N MET A 164 -11.51 -17.00 11.86
CA MET A 164 -11.21 -16.65 13.25
C MET A 164 -10.14 -17.58 13.79
N VAL A 165 -9.02 -16.99 14.22
CA VAL A 165 -7.80 -17.70 14.61
C VAL A 165 -7.35 -17.29 16.00
N THR A 166 -6.69 -18.20 16.70
CA THR A 166 -6.22 -18.00 18.07
C THR A 166 -4.72 -17.74 18.16
N PHE A 167 -4.36 -16.81 19.03
CA PHE A 167 -3.00 -16.43 19.38
C PHE A 167 -2.82 -16.62 20.90
N PRO A 168 -2.21 -17.72 21.35
CA PRO A 168 -2.01 -18.01 22.78
C PRO A 168 -1.22 -16.92 23.48
N VAL A 169 -1.67 -16.54 24.67
CA VAL A 169 -0.96 -15.57 25.50
C VAL A 169 0.18 -16.27 26.22
N ILE A 170 1.40 -15.74 26.08
CA ILE A 170 2.59 -16.32 26.73
C ILE A 170 2.53 -15.98 28.23
N GLY A 171 2.60 -17.00 29.08
CA GLY A 171 2.64 -16.85 30.55
C GLY A 171 1.28 -16.66 31.23
N ASP A 172 0.17 -16.88 30.51
CA ASP A 172 -1.17 -16.88 31.12
C ASP A 172 -1.46 -18.20 31.85
N GLN A 173 -1.99 -18.12 33.07
CA GLN A 173 -2.24 -19.28 33.93
C GLN A 173 -3.36 -20.20 33.41
N ASP A 174 -4.30 -19.65 32.64
CA ASP A 174 -5.45 -20.38 32.12
C ASP A 174 -5.26 -20.82 30.66
N ASN A 175 -4.05 -20.65 30.11
CA ASN A 175 -3.74 -20.83 28.70
C ASN A 175 -4.70 -20.05 27.79
N ALA A 176 -5.01 -18.81 28.15
CA ALA A 176 -5.85 -17.94 27.34
C ALA A 176 -5.25 -17.70 25.95
N ALA A 177 -6.10 -17.48 24.95
CA ALA A 177 -5.69 -17.08 23.62
C ALA A 177 -6.50 -15.89 23.12
N PHE A 178 -5.83 -14.90 22.54
CA PHE A 178 -6.48 -13.83 21.78
C PHE A 178 -7.14 -14.42 20.55
N VAL A 179 -8.35 -13.98 20.22
CA VAL A 179 -9.03 -14.40 19.00
C VAL A 179 -9.09 -13.21 18.05
N ALA A 180 -8.41 -13.32 16.92
CA ALA A 180 -8.50 -12.34 15.85
C ALA A 180 -9.34 -12.88 14.69
N TRP A 181 -9.97 -11.96 13.97
CA TRP A 181 -10.77 -12.25 12.80
C TRP A 181 -10.14 -11.62 11.55
N THR A 182 -10.22 -12.32 10.42
CA THR A 182 -9.77 -11.80 9.14
C THR A 182 -10.58 -12.37 7.97
N THR A 183 -10.70 -11.57 6.91
CA THR A 183 -11.20 -11.96 5.59
C THR A 183 -10.07 -12.23 4.59
N THR A 184 -8.81 -12.05 5.00
CA THR A 184 -7.61 -12.23 4.17
C THR A 184 -6.62 -13.20 4.82
N PRO A 185 -6.94 -14.51 4.89
CA PRO A 185 -6.07 -15.52 5.51
C PRO A 185 -4.62 -15.50 5.00
N TRP A 186 -4.40 -15.17 3.72
CA TRP A 186 -3.09 -15.01 3.10
C TRP A 186 -2.16 -14.00 3.80
N THR A 187 -2.71 -13.08 4.59
CA THR A 187 -1.92 -12.12 5.39
C THR A 187 -1.45 -12.68 6.75
N LEU A 188 -2.05 -13.79 7.24
CA LEU A 188 -1.70 -14.40 8.53
C LEU A 188 -0.23 -14.84 8.66
N PRO A 189 0.44 -15.37 7.61
CA PRO A 189 1.87 -15.65 7.66
C PRO A 189 2.75 -14.41 7.90
N CYS A 190 2.21 -13.22 7.64
CA CYS A 190 2.91 -11.94 7.75
C CYS A 190 2.47 -11.11 8.98
N ASN A 191 1.81 -11.77 9.94
CA ASN A 191 1.41 -11.13 11.19
C ASN A 191 2.63 -10.74 12.04
N LEU A 192 2.65 -9.51 12.56
CA LEU A 192 3.70 -9.01 13.46
C LEU A 192 3.14 -8.48 14.80
N ALA A 193 1.86 -8.11 14.86
CA ALA A 193 1.24 -7.61 16.09
C ALA A 193 -0.25 -7.96 16.15
N LEU A 194 -0.86 -7.75 17.31
CA LEU A 194 -2.31 -7.72 17.48
C LEU A 194 -2.72 -6.33 17.98
N CYS A 195 -3.66 -5.67 17.32
CA CYS A 195 -4.17 -4.38 17.74
C CYS A 195 -5.50 -4.53 18.50
N VAL A 196 -5.61 -3.79 19.59
CA VAL A 196 -6.81 -3.64 20.43
C VAL A 196 -7.20 -2.16 20.52
N ASN A 197 -8.47 -1.89 20.79
CA ASN A 197 -8.89 -0.53 21.13
C ASN A 197 -8.61 -0.29 22.63
N PRO A 198 -7.87 0.77 23.01
CA PRO A 198 -7.53 1.02 24.41
C PRO A 198 -8.75 1.36 25.29
N GLU A 199 -9.82 1.90 24.69
CA GLU A 199 -11.05 2.31 25.38
C GLU A 199 -12.06 1.17 25.55
N PHE A 200 -11.89 0.07 24.82
CA PHE A 200 -12.80 -1.07 24.90
C PHE A 200 -12.50 -1.95 26.12
N VAL A 201 -13.57 -2.55 26.63
CA VAL A 201 -13.48 -3.60 27.64
C VAL A 201 -13.39 -4.96 26.95
N TYR A 202 -12.42 -5.76 27.38
CA TYR A 202 -12.19 -7.12 26.88
C TYR A 202 -12.54 -8.15 27.96
N LEU A 203 -13.03 -9.30 27.49
CA LEU A 203 -13.46 -10.41 28.33
C LEU A 203 -12.54 -11.61 28.11
N LYS A 204 -12.08 -12.21 29.20
CA LYS A 204 -11.53 -13.56 29.21
C LYS A 204 -12.66 -14.53 29.48
N VAL A 205 -12.98 -15.35 28.48
CA VAL A 205 -14.13 -16.26 28.50
C VAL A 205 -13.68 -17.70 28.32
N ARG A 206 -14.21 -18.59 29.15
CA ARG A 206 -14.02 -20.03 29.03
C ARG A 206 -15.18 -20.64 28.27
N ASN A 207 -14.87 -21.36 27.20
CA ASN A 207 -15.85 -22.16 26.49
C ASN A 207 -16.24 -23.38 27.33
N LYS A 208 -17.54 -23.55 27.62
CA LYS A 208 -18.03 -24.64 28.49
C LYS A 208 -17.91 -26.03 27.86
N HIS A 209 -17.81 -26.12 26.53
CA HIS A 209 -17.78 -27.40 25.80
C HIS A 209 -16.36 -27.96 25.63
N ASN A 210 -15.43 -27.13 25.15
CA ASN A 210 -14.05 -27.56 24.88
C ASN A 210 -13.06 -27.13 25.96
N GLY A 211 -13.51 -26.36 26.96
CA GLY A 211 -12.69 -25.87 28.07
C GLY A 211 -11.65 -24.80 27.71
N ARG A 212 -11.53 -24.40 26.43
CA ARG A 212 -10.58 -23.40 25.94
C ARG A 212 -10.94 -22.01 26.44
N VAL A 213 -9.93 -21.19 26.67
CA VAL A 213 -10.09 -19.82 27.16
C VAL A 213 -9.74 -18.84 26.05
N TYR A 214 -10.64 -17.91 25.77
CA TYR A 214 -10.54 -16.93 24.71
C TYR A 214 -10.57 -15.51 25.27
N VAL A 215 -9.89 -14.60 24.58
CA VAL A 215 -9.94 -13.16 24.85
C VAL A 215 -10.56 -12.46 23.64
N VAL A 216 -11.65 -11.73 23.87
CA VAL A 216 -12.42 -10.98 22.86
C VAL A 216 -12.97 -9.69 23.47
N ALA A 217 -13.33 -8.71 22.63
CA ALA A 217 -14.01 -7.51 23.12
C ALA A 217 -15.42 -7.84 23.64
N GLU A 218 -15.86 -7.18 24.73
CA GLU A 218 -17.17 -7.39 25.35
C GLU A 218 -18.34 -7.25 24.36
N PRO A 219 -18.39 -6.21 23.49
CA PRO A 219 -19.45 -6.09 22.49
C PRO A 219 -19.47 -7.22 21.45
N ARG A 220 -18.35 -7.93 21.30
CA ARG A 220 -18.14 -8.96 20.26
C ARG A 220 -18.23 -10.39 20.79
N LEU A 221 -18.70 -10.59 22.02
CA LEU A 221 -18.89 -11.93 22.57
C LEU A 221 -19.83 -12.80 21.70
N SER A 222 -20.84 -12.18 21.09
CA SER A 222 -21.78 -12.85 20.18
C SER A 222 -21.16 -13.32 18.86
N ALA A 223 -20.01 -12.76 18.47
CA ALA A 223 -19.30 -13.15 17.25
C ALA A 223 -18.60 -14.52 17.38
N LEU A 224 -18.33 -14.96 18.62
CA LEU A 224 -17.79 -16.29 18.86
C LEU A 224 -18.84 -17.37 18.53
N PRO A 225 -18.43 -18.53 17.98
CA PRO A 225 -19.36 -19.59 17.66
C PRO A 225 -20.10 -20.07 18.92
N SER A 226 -21.43 -20.10 18.85
CA SER A 226 -22.26 -20.77 19.84
C SER A 226 -22.23 -22.28 19.59
N PHE A 227 -22.02 -23.07 20.65
CA PHE A 227 -21.94 -24.53 20.57
C PHE A 227 -23.23 -25.22 21.00
N ALA A 228 -24.31 -24.45 21.21
CA ALA A 228 -25.60 -24.96 21.65
C ALA A 228 -26.25 -25.97 20.66
N ASN A 229 -25.78 -26.08 19.42
CA ASN A 229 -26.38 -26.95 18.38
C ASN A 229 -25.35 -27.77 17.56
N ALA A 230 -24.30 -28.31 18.19
CA ALA A 230 -23.39 -29.24 17.49
C ALA A 230 -24.00 -30.64 17.23
N ALA A 231 -25.28 -30.86 17.54
CA ALA A 231 -25.99 -32.13 17.34
C ALA A 231 -27.06 -32.11 16.22
N ALA A 232 -27.20 -31.01 15.46
CA ALA A 232 -28.20 -30.91 14.39
C ALA A 232 -27.56 -30.46 13.08
N ASP A 233 -26.87 -31.39 12.41
CA ASP A 233 -26.73 -31.33 10.96
C ASP A 233 -28.12 -31.16 10.34
N THR A 234 -28.25 -30.21 9.41
CA THR A 234 -29.46 -29.84 8.67
C THR A 234 -30.55 -29.08 9.42
N LYS A 235 -30.36 -27.76 9.57
CA LYS A 235 -31.27 -26.69 9.08
C LYS A 235 -30.82 -25.33 9.58
N LYS A 236 -30.86 -24.34 8.68
CA LYS A 236 -30.70 -22.89 8.95
C LYS A 236 -31.37 -22.51 10.28
N ALA A 237 -30.59 -22.30 11.32
CA ALA A 237 -31.05 -21.69 12.56
C ALA A 237 -30.56 -20.24 12.60
N LYS A 238 -31.49 -19.30 12.45
CA LYS A 238 -31.34 -17.91 12.89
C LYS A 238 -31.17 -17.94 14.42
N GLY A 239 -29.93 -17.96 14.91
CA GLY A 239 -29.63 -17.86 16.33
C GLY A 239 -29.35 -16.41 16.71
N GLY A 240 -30.22 -15.81 17.52
CA GLY A 240 -30.01 -14.48 18.10
C GLY A 240 -28.95 -14.46 19.20
N ASP A 241 -28.57 -13.25 19.61
CA ASP A 241 -27.45 -12.91 20.50
C ASP A 241 -27.38 -13.67 21.84
N SER A 242 -28.47 -14.30 22.28
CA SER A 242 -28.56 -15.02 23.56
C SER A 242 -27.87 -16.40 23.57
N ALA A 243 -27.73 -17.08 22.42
CA ALA A 243 -27.19 -18.45 22.39
C ALA A 243 -25.66 -18.52 22.53
N ALA A 244 -24.95 -17.45 22.18
CA ALA A 244 -23.50 -17.37 22.36
C ALA A 244 -23.16 -17.16 23.84
N ALA A 245 -23.84 -16.24 24.53
CA ALA A 245 -23.60 -15.93 25.94
C ALA A 245 -23.74 -17.17 26.86
N ASP A 246 -24.70 -18.06 26.60
CA ASP A 246 -24.89 -19.27 27.40
C ASP A 246 -23.77 -20.32 27.23
N SER A 247 -23.07 -20.31 26.10
CA SER A 247 -21.99 -21.26 25.78
C SER A 247 -20.65 -20.90 26.45
N TYR A 248 -20.51 -19.67 26.96
CA TYR A 248 -19.28 -19.15 27.54
C TYR A 248 -19.44 -18.78 29.00
N GLN A 249 -18.40 -18.96 29.80
CA GLN A 249 -18.30 -18.49 31.17
C GLN A 249 -17.28 -17.35 31.22
N VAL A 250 -17.71 -16.16 31.66
CA VAL A 250 -16.79 -15.03 31.86
C VAL A 250 -15.93 -15.31 33.10
N LEU A 251 -14.61 -15.29 32.92
CA LEU A 251 -13.63 -15.45 34.00
C LEU A 251 -13.18 -14.09 34.53
N GLU A 252 -12.85 -13.18 33.62
CA GLU A 252 -12.24 -11.89 33.96
C GLU A 252 -12.65 -10.82 32.92
N LYS A 253 -12.66 -9.56 33.37
CA LYS A 253 -12.80 -8.38 32.52
C LYS A 253 -11.59 -7.48 32.70
N PHE A 254 -11.10 -6.90 31.61
CA PHE A 254 -9.97 -5.98 31.64
C PHE A 254 -10.06 -4.93 30.55
N ASP A 255 -9.50 -3.75 30.81
CA ASP A 255 -9.45 -2.65 29.85
C ASP A 255 -8.45 -2.97 28.73
N GLY A 256 -8.72 -2.52 27.50
CA GLY A 256 -7.85 -2.73 26.35
C GLY A 256 -6.44 -2.19 26.57
N ALA A 257 -6.31 -1.07 27.28
CA ALA A 257 -5.01 -0.50 27.68
C ALA A 257 -4.14 -1.47 28.51
N SER A 258 -4.75 -2.36 29.30
CA SER A 258 -4.02 -3.34 30.12
C SER A 258 -3.46 -4.52 29.32
N LEU A 259 -3.95 -4.72 28.10
CA LEU A 259 -3.48 -5.78 27.20
C LEU A 259 -2.20 -5.38 26.46
N VAL A 260 -1.95 -4.08 26.32
CA VAL A 260 -0.79 -3.55 25.59
C VAL A 260 0.51 -4.11 26.15
N GLY A 261 1.35 -4.64 25.26
CA GLY A 261 2.64 -5.24 25.61
C GLY A 261 2.58 -6.73 25.99
N LYS A 262 1.40 -7.32 26.18
CA LYS A 262 1.29 -8.78 26.38
C LYS A 262 1.80 -9.52 25.14
N LYS A 263 2.70 -10.49 25.35
CA LYS A 263 3.26 -11.31 24.27
C LYS A 263 2.34 -12.49 23.94
N TYR A 264 2.34 -12.89 22.67
CA TYR A 264 1.59 -14.05 22.20
C TYR A 264 2.45 -14.97 21.33
N GLU A 265 2.02 -16.21 21.18
CA GLU A 265 2.67 -17.17 20.28
C GLU A 265 2.17 -16.95 18.83
N PRO A 266 3.06 -16.63 17.87
CA PRO A 266 2.66 -16.39 16.49
C PRO A 266 2.14 -17.65 15.79
N LEU A 267 1.36 -17.46 14.72
CA LEU A 267 0.84 -18.58 13.92
C LEU A 267 1.93 -19.27 13.10
N PHE A 268 2.94 -18.53 12.65
CA PHE A 268 4.04 -19.00 11.82
C PHE A 268 5.36 -18.35 12.24
N ASP A 269 6.46 -19.08 12.09
CA ASP A 269 7.77 -18.68 12.60
C ASP A 269 8.62 -17.88 11.60
N TYR A 270 8.05 -17.50 10.45
CA TYR A 270 8.75 -16.82 9.35
C TYR A 270 9.35 -15.46 9.73
N PHE A 271 8.80 -14.81 10.74
CA PHE A 271 9.24 -13.49 11.22
C PHE A 271 9.81 -13.57 12.64
N SER A 272 10.28 -14.74 13.06
CA SER A 272 10.92 -14.95 14.38
C SER A 272 12.10 -14.00 14.63
N ASP A 273 12.77 -13.51 13.60
CA ASP A 273 13.81 -12.47 13.68
C ASP A 273 13.33 -11.17 14.34
N PHE A 274 12.02 -10.86 14.26
CA PHE A 274 11.40 -9.68 14.87
C PHE A 274 10.94 -9.92 16.32
N SER A 275 11.19 -11.09 16.89
CA SER A 275 10.62 -11.51 18.18
C SER A 275 11.02 -10.67 19.40
N SER A 276 12.07 -9.85 19.28
CA SER A 276 12.44 -8.88 20.32
C SER A 276 11.38 -7.78 20.48
N GLU A 277 10.91 -7.22 19.37
CA GLU A 277 10.02 -6.04 19.34
C GLU A 277 8.57 -6.38 18.96
N ALA A 278 8.37 -7.45 18.17
CA ALA A 278 7.10 -7.89 17.62
C ALA A 278 6.39 -8.96 18.49
N PHE A 279 5.30 -9.52 17.97
CA PHE A 279 4.46 -10.56 18.60
C PHE A 279 3.94 -10.17 19.98
N ARG A 280 3.51 -8.91 20.07
CA ARG A 280 2.87 -8.33 21.24
C ARG A 280 1.61 -7.57 20.86
N VAL A 281 0.77 -7.33 21.84
CA VAL A 281 -0.43 -6.50 21.68
C VAL A 281 -0.03 -5.02 21.64
N VAL A 282 -0.61 -4.30 20.70
CA VAL A 282 -0.55 -2.84 20.53
C VAL A 282 -1.95 -2.26 20.62
N ALA A 283 -2.06 -0.95 20.85
CA ALA A 283 -3.35 -0.27 20.92
C ALA A 283 -3.43 0.87 19.92
N ASP A 284 -4.61 1.03 19.32
CA ASP A 284 -4.97 2.12 18.42
C ASP A 284 -6.50 2.25 18.35
N ASP A 285 -7.00 3.44 18.05
CA ASP A 285 -8.44 3.77 18.07
C ASP A 285 -9.18 3.37 16.78
N TYR A 286 -8.46 2.97 15.72
CA TYR A 286 -9.10 2.48 14.47
C TYR A 286 -9.87 1.17 14.65
N VAL A 287 -9.62 0.42 15.72
CA VAL A 287 -10.31 -0.85 15.99
C VAL A 287 -11.74 -0.56 16.47
N THR A 288 -12.72 -1.01 15.68
CA THR A 288 -14.16 -0.80 15.91
C THR A 288 -14.85 -2.04 16.50
N ASP A 289 -16.09 -1.87 16.97
CA ASP A 289 -16.95 -2.93 17.54
C ASP A 289 -18.02 -3.44 16.56
N ASP A 290 -17.99 -3.00 15.30
CA ASP A 290 -18.94 -3.38 14.26
C ASP A 290 -18.62 -4.74 13.62
N SER A 291 -17.35 -5.13 13.57
CA SER A 291 -16.86 -6.30 12.83
C SER A 291 -15.81 -7.11 13.61
N GLY A 292 -15.67 -8.40 13.24
CA GLY A 292 -14.71 -9.30 13.85
C GLY A 292 -14.92 -9.56 15.34
N THR A 293 -13.83 -9.54 16.11
CA THR A 293 -13.75 -9.89 17.55
C THR A 293 -13.31 -8.73 18.44
N GLY A 294 -13.05 -7.55 17.85
CA GLY A 294 -12.42 -6.41 18.53
C GLY A 294 -10.92 -6.59 18.76
N ILE A 295 -10.30 -7.62 18.19
CA ILE A 295 -8.84 -7.79 18.11
C ILE A 295 -8.47 -7.96 16.65
N VAL A 296 -7.63 -7.06 16.14
CA VAL A 296 -7.19 -7.05 14.74
C VAL A 296 -5.80 -7.65 14.66
N HIS A 297 -5.57 -8.56 13.72
CA HIS A 297 -4.22 -9.03 13.44
C HIS A 297 -3.54 -8.03 12.49
N CYS A 298 -2.30 -7.63 12.78
CA CYS A 298 -1.61 -6.60 12.02
C CYS A 298 -0.53 -7.21 11.14
N ALA A 299 -0.62 -6.95 9.84
CA ALA A 299 0.38 -7.31 8.84
C ALA A 299 0.84 -6.03 8.12
N PRO A 300 1.88 -5.33 8.61
CA PRO A 300 2.19 -3.96 8.20
C PRO A 300 2.61 -3.81 6.72
N ALA A 301 2.98 -4.90 6.04
CA ALA A 301 3.25 -4.86 4.60
C ALA A 301 1.98 -4.79 3.74
N PHE A 302 0.79 -5.01 4.32
CA PHE A 302 -0.46 -5.18 3.58
C PHE A 302 -1.63 -4.33 4.09
N GLY A 303 -1.46 -3.56 5.17
CA GLY A 303 -2.46 -2.64 5.70
C GLY A 303 -1.88 -1.25 6.01
N GLU A 304 -2.59 -0.18 5.61
CA GLU A 304 -2.14 1.21 5.89
C GLU A 304 -2.16 1.51 7.39
N ASP A 305 -3.25 1.16 8.09
CA ASP A 305 -3.34 1.28 9.54
C ASP A 305 -2.35 0.35 10.25
N ASP A 306 -2.23 -0.89 9.80
CA ASP A 306 -1.26 -1.85 10.36
C ASP A 306 0.17 -1.30 10.28
N TYR A 307 0.54 -0.68 9.15
CA TYR A 307 1.84 -0.04 8.95
C TYR A 307 2.03 1.12 9.92
N ARG A 308 1.05 2.04 10.02
CA ARG A 308 1.09 3.19 10.92
C ARG A 308 1.23 2.77 12.38
N VAL A 309 0.39 1.86 12.85
CA VAL A 309 0.38 1.37 14.24
C VAL A 309 1.69 0.65 14.57
N CYS A 310 2.18 -0.21 13.67
CA CYS A 310 3.45 -0.90 13.88
C CYS A 310 4.64 0.07 13.90
N LEU A 311 4.59 1.14 13.10
CA LEU A 311 5.62 2.17 13.06
C LEU A 311 5.65 3.00 14.35
N GLU A 312 4.48 3.47 14.81
CA GLU A 312 4.35 4.24 16.06
C GLU A 312 4.78 3.43 17.29
N ASN A 313 4.49 2.12 17.27
CA ASN A 313 4.89 1.19 18.33
C ASN A 313 6.32 0.65 18.18
N LYS A 314 7.11 1.14 17.20
CA LYS A 314 8.51 0.73 16.95
C LYS A 314 8.68 -0.78 16.69
N ILE A 315 7.64 -1.44 16.19
CA ILE A 315 7.73 -2.84 15.73
C ILE A 315 8.45 -2.90 14.39
N ILE A 316 8.23 -1.88 13.55
CA ILE A 316 8.94 -1.66 12.31
C ILE A 316 9.59 -0.27 12.35
N GLU A 317 10.68 -0.10 11.63
CA GLU A 317 11.35 1.19 11.48
C GLU A 317 10.96 1.87 10.17
N GLN A 318 10.98 3.20 10.16
CA GLN A 318 10.75 3.97 8.94
C GLN A 318 11.92 3.78 7.97
N GLY A 319 11.74 3.02 6.90
CA GLY A 319 12.78 2.85 5.88
C GLY A 319 12.65 1.56 5.07
N GLU A 320 13.74 1.20 4.39
CA GLU A 320 13.86 0.02 3.50
C GLU A 320 13.90 -1.32 4.25
N GLY A 321 13.66 -1.34 5.57
CA GLY A 321 13.72 -2.54 6.40
C GLY A 321 12.44 -3.39 6.41
N LEU A 322 11.34 -2.92 5.80
CA LEU A 322 10.09 -3.68 5.79
C LEU A 322 10.19 -4.86 4.81
N VAL A 323 10.13 -6.07 5.35
CA VAL A 323 10.12 -7.30 4.56
C VAL A 323 8.72 -7.51 3.97
N VAL A 324 8.59 -7.35 2.66
CA VAL A 324 7.36 -7.62 1.93
C VAL A 324 7.41 -9.04 1.38
N ALA A 325 6.59 -9.92 1.93
CA ALA A 325 6.66 -11.35 1.65
C ALA A 325 5.96 -11.80 0.36
N VAL A 326 5.49 -10.84 -0.44
CA VAL A 326 4.77 -11.07 -1.71
C VAL A 326 5.45 -10.25 -2.80
N ASP A 327 5.70 -10.87 -3.96
CA ASP A 327 6.37 -10.27 -5.10
C ASP A 327 5.43 -9.39 -5.96
N GLU A 328 5.91 -8.94 -7.13
CA GLU A 328 5.15 -8.12 -8.08
C GLU A 328 4.05 -8.89 -8.83
N ASP A 329 4.11 -10.22 -8.85
CA ASP A 329 3.11 -11.08 -9.47
C ASP A 329 2.02 -11.50 -8.46
N GLY A 330 2.15 -11.09 -7.20
CA GLY A 330 1.24 -11.52 -6.13
C GLY A 330 1.52 -12.95 -5.65
N LEU A 331 2.75 -13.44 -5.86
CA LEU A 331 3.21 -14.75 -5.40
C LEU A 331 3.99 -14.59 -4.09
N PHE A 332 3.90 -15.59 -3.22
CA PHE A 332 4.72 -15.62 -2.00
C PHE A 332 6.21 -15.78 -2.33
N THR A 333 7.02 -14.93 -1.70
CA THR A 333 8.49 -14.95 -1.75
C THR A 333 9.08 -16.07 -0.88
N GLU A 334 10.39 -16.30 -0.99
CA GLU A 334 11.13 -17.34 -0.25
C GLU A 334 11.00 -17.24 1.27
N ARG A 335 10.64 -16.06 1.78
CA ARG A 335 10.37 -15.83 3.20
C ARG A 335 9.24 -16.72 3.73
N ILE A 336 8.23 -17.02 2.90
CA ILE A 336 7.09 -17.88 3.26
C ILE A 336 7.29 -19.25 2.62
N THR A 337 8.08 -20.10 3.28
CA THR A 337 8.56 -21.35 2.69
C THR A 337 7.44 -22.33 2.32
N HIS A 338 6.39 -22.46 3.13
CA HIS A 338 5.34 -23.46 2.90
C HIS A 338 4.42 -23.10 1.72
N PHE A 339 4.35 -21.82 1.33
CA PHE A 339 3.46 -21.34 0.28
C PHE A 339 4.22 -20.67 -0.87
N PHE A 340 5.54 -20.85 -0.93
CA PHE A 340 6.43 -20.23 -1.90
C PHE A 340 5.95 -20.41 -3.35
N GLY A 341 5.94 -19.33 -4.12
CA GLY A 341 5.55 -19.33 -5.53
C GLY A 341 4.05 -19.49 -5.81
N ARG A 342 3.21 -19.58 -4.77
CA ARG A 342 1.74 -19.60 -4.93
C ARG A 342 1.15 -18.21 -4.90
N TYR A 343 0.11 -18.01 -5.69
CA TYR A 343 -0.68 -16.78 -5.67
C TYR A 343 -1.43 -16.64 -4.35
N VAL A 344 -1.43 -15.43 -3.78
CA VAL A 344 -1.94 -15.17 -2.43
C VAL A 344 -3.38 -15.67 -2.21
N LYS A 345 -4.30 -15.45 -3.16
CA LYS A 345 -5.69 -15.89 -3.03
C LYS A 345 -5.86 -17.41 -3.18
N ASP A 346 -5.01 -18.05 -3.97
CA ASP A 346 -5.05 -19.52 -4.14
C ASP A 346 -4.52 -20.24 -2.91
N ALA A 347 -3.67 -19.58 -2.12
CA ALA A 347 -3.09 -20.12 -0.89
C ALA A 347 -4.01 -19.99 0.33
N ASP A 348 -5.10 -19.20 0.27
CA ASP A 348 -6.01 -19.00 1.41
C ASP A 348 -6.52 -20.32 1.99
N LYS A 349 -6.85 -21.29 1.13
CA LYS A 349 -7.34 -22.63 1.54
C LYS A 349 -6.29 -23.41 2.32
N ASP A 350 -5.07 -23.46 1.81
CA ASP A 350 -3.97 -24.20 2.43
C ASP A 350 -3.49 -23.55 3.72
N ILE A 351 -3.55 -22.21 3.81
CA ILE A 351 -3.25 -21.48 5.05
C ILE A 351 -4.29 -21.79 6.11
N ILE A 352 -5.57 -21.80 5.76
CA ILE A 352 -6.64 -22.20 6.68
C ILE A 352 -6.42 -23.65 7.15
N GLU A 353 -6.06 -24.56 6.25
CA GLU A 353 -5.79 -25.96 6.61
C GLU A 353 -4.58 -26.07 7.56
N ALA A 354 -3.48 -25.36 7.27
CA ALA A 354 -2.30 -25.33 8.14
C ALA A 354 -2.64 -24.83 9.56
N VAL A 355 -3.46 -23.78 9.67
CA VAL A 355 -3.91 -23.25 10.97
C VAL A 355 -4.85 -24.22 11.69
N LYS A 356 -5.71 -24.94 10.95
CA LYS A 356 -6.58 -25.99 11.51
C LYS A 356 -5.78 -27.17 12.05
N VAL A 357 -4.75 -27.63 11.34
CA VAL A 357 -3.86 -28.70 11.79
C VAL A 357 -3.14 -28.33 13.10
N LYS A 358 -2.76 -27.05 13.25
CA LYS A 358 -2.20 -26.53 14.52
C LYS A 358 -3.22 -26.39 15.66
N GLY A 359 -4.51 -26.66 15.40
CA GLY A 359 -5.59 -26.53 16.40
C GLY A 359 -5.89 -25.10 16.82
N ARG A 360 -5.36 -24.09 16.09
CA ARG A 360 -5.47 -22.65 16.37
C ARG A 360 -6.69 -21.99 15.74
N PHE A 361 -7.64 -22.78 15.26
CA PHE A 361 -8.75 -22.30 14.45
C PHE A 361 -10.06 -22.33 15.26
N VAL A 362 -10.85 -21.25 15.23
CA VAL A 362 -12.11 -21.11 16.02
C VAL A 362 -13.34 -21.26 15.14
N LYS A 363 -13.42 -20.50 14.04
CA LYS A 363 -14.59 -20.44 13.15
C LYS A 363 -14.14 -20.24 11.72
N THR A 364 -14.74 -20.99 10.80
CA THR A 364 -14.57 -20.83 9.35
C THR A 364 -15.93 -20.45 8.79
N GLY A 365 -15.93 -19.50 7.88
CA GLY A 365 -17.13 -19.08 7.17
C GLY A 365 -16.78 -18.50 5.81
N SER A 366 -17.79 -17.93 5.17
CA SER A 366 -17.64 -17.09 4.00
C SER A 366 -18.29 -15.75 4.31
N PHE A 367 -17.61 -14.65 4.02
CA PHE A 367 -18.10 -13.31 4.21
C PHE A 367 -18.24 -12.63 2.85
N THR A 368 -19.43 -12.10 2.55
CA THR A 368 -19.67 -11.37 1.31
C THR A 368 -19.56 -9.88 1.57
N HIS A 369 -18.64 -9.23 0.87
CA HIS A 369 -18.37 -7.80 1.00
C HIS A 369 -17.93 -7.20 -0.33
N GLU A 370 -17.90 -5.87 -0.38
CA GLU A 370 -17.36 -5.14 -1.52
C GLU A 370 -15.84 -5.12 -1.45
N TYR A 371 -15.19 -5.64 -2.49
CA TYR A 371 -13.74 -5.67 -2.61
C TYR A 371 -13.28 -4.88 -3.84
N PRO A 372 -12.15 -4.15 -3.78
CA PRO A 372 -11.67 -3.34 -4.88
C PRO A 372 -11.00 -4.19 -5.98
N PHE A 373 -11.32 -3.89 -7.23
CA PHE A 373 -10.76 -4.53 -8.42
C PHE A 373 -10.02 -3.52 -9.31
N CYS A 374 -9.05 -4.00 -10.07
CA CYS A 374 -8.35 -3.15 -11.02
C CYS A 374 -9.32 -2.73 -12.14
N PRO A 375 -9.47 -1.42 -12.44
CA PRO A 375 -10.38 -0.94 -13.47
C PRO A 375 -9.97 -1.31 -14.90
N ARG A 376 -8.76 -1.86 -15.08
CA ARG A 376 -8.17 -2.20 -16.38
C ARG A 376 -8.06 -3.70 -16.61
N SER A 377 -7.62 -4.45 -15.59
CA SER A 377 -7.38 -5.90 -15.70
C SER A 377 -8.47 -6.76 -15.04
N ASP A 378 -9.43 -6.16 -14.32
CA ASP A 378 -10.47 -6.86 -13.57
C ASP A 378 -9.93 -7.90 -12.56
N THR A 379 -8.65 -7.77 -12.16
CA THR A 379 -8.04 -8.58 -11.10
C THR A 379 -8.29 -7.95 -9.73
N PRO A 380 -8.44 -8.73 -8.65
CA PRO A 380 -8.58 -8.19 -7.30
C PRO A 380 -7.33 -7.40 -6.92
N LEU A 381 -7.51 -6.22 -6.32
CA LEU A 381 -6.38 -5.40 -5.86
C LEU A 381 -5.85 -5.92 -4.54
N LEU A 382 -4.52 -5.88 -4.39
CA LEU A 382 -3.86 -6.19 -3.12
C LEU A 382 -3.32 -4.90 -2.53
N ASN A 383 -3.52 -4.68 -1.24
CA ASN A 383 -2.77 -3.62 -0.56
C ASN A 383 -1.36 -4.14 -0.30
N ARG A 384 -0.35 -3.44 -0.81
CA ARG A 384 1.06 -3.85 -0.69
C ARG A 384 1.94 -2.64 -0.42
N ALA A 385 2.87 -2.79 0.53
CA ALA A 385 3.91 -1.80 0.78
C ALA A 385 4.90 -1.77 -0.39
N LEU A 386 5.08 -0.59 -0.98
CA LEU A 386 5.99 -0.38 -2.09
C LEU A 386 6.86 0.84 -1.85
N PRO A 387 8.15 0.80 -2.22
CA PRO A 387 8.95 2.01 -2.30
C PRO A 387 8.42 2.85 -3.47
N SER A 388 7.86 4.02 -3.17
CA SER A 388 7.37 4.93 -4.20
C SER A 388 7.80 6.37 -3.91
N TRP A 389 7.72 7.19 -4.95
CA TRP A 389 7.94 8.62 -4.87
C TRP A 389 6.60 9.32 -4.64
N PHE A 390 6.55 10.14 -3.60
CA PHE A 390 5.35 10.87 -3.21
C PHE A 390 5.60 12.36 -3.30
N VAL A 391 4.54 13.10 -3.64
CA VAL A 391 4.49 14.54 -3.47
C VAL A 391 3.82 14.81 -2.13
N ARG A 392 4.54 15.47 -1.23
CA ARG A 392 4.06 15.92 0.08
C ARG A 392 2.99 16.97 -0.13
N VAL A 393 1.81 16.69 0.40
CA VAL A 393 0.77 17.69 0.63
C VAL A 393 0.85 18.00 2.11
N ASP A 394 1.57 19.07 2.47
CA ASP A 394 1.61 19.53 3.85
C ASP A 394 0.35 20.35 4.19
N GLU A 395 0.14 20.61 5.47
CA GLU A 395 -1.02 21.37 5.94
C GLU A 395 -1.10 22.77 5.29
N GLN A 396 0.04 23.39 4.99
CA GLN A 396 0.07 24.70 4.32
C GLN A 396 -0.44 24.61 2.88
N LEU A 397 -0.02 23.61 2.11
CA LEU A 397 -0.47 23.38 0.75
C LEU A 397 -1.96 23.00 0.74
N LYS A 398 -2.40 22.21 1.71
CA LYS A 398 -3.80 21.83 1.91
C LYS A 398 -4.70 23.04 2.16
N GLU A 399 -4.31 23.94 3.07
CA GLU A 399 -5.02 25.21 3.29
C GLU A 399 -5.07 26.07 2.02
N GLN A 400 -3.98 26.14 1.26
CA GLN A 400 -3.95 26.86 0.00
C GLN A 400 -4.88 26.25 -1.06
N LEU A 401 -4.91 24.92 -1.17
CA LEU A 401 -5.80 24.20 -2.09
C LEU A 401 -7.27 24.45 -1.74
N LEU A 402 -7.63 24.44 -0.46
CA LEU A 402 -8.98 24.77 0.00
C LEU A 402 -9.35 26.22 -0.32
N LYS A 403 -8.46 27.17 -0.03
CA LYS A 403 -8.69 28.59 -0.34
C LYS A 403 -8.83 28.86 -1.84
N ASN A 404 -8.08 28.15 -2.69
CA ASN A 404 -8.20 28.24 -4.14
C ASN A 404 -9.50 27.59 -4.64
N ASN A 405 -9.91 26.47 -4.06
CA ASN A 405 -11.19 25.84 -4.36
C ASN A 405 -12.37 26.74 -3.99
N ASP A 406 -12.26 27.52 -2.90
CA ASP A 406 -13.28 28.49 -2.49
C ASP A 406 -13.46 29.63 -3.50
N GLN A 407 -12.42 29.99 -4.25
CA GLN A 407 -12.49 30.98 -5.32
C GLN A 407 -13.04 30.39 -6.64
N THR A 408 -13.23 29.08 -6.71
CA THR A 408 -13.71 28.39 -7.91
C THR A 408 -15.24 28.28 -7.90
N TYR A 409 -15.85 28.53 -9.06
CA TYR A 409 -17.28 28.35 -9.30
C TYR A 409 -17.56 26.94 -9.85
N TRP A 410 -18.45 26.21 -9.19
CA TRP A 410 -18.77 24.82 -9.53
C TRP A 410 -20.23 24.72 -9.97
N VAL A 411 -20.49 24.04 -11.08
CA VAL A 411 -21.86 23.73 -11.52
C VAL A 411 -22.02 22.22 -11.54
N PRO A 412 -22.90 21.63 -10.72
CA PRO A 412 -23.76 22.27 -9.70
C PRO A 412 -23.02 22.58 -8.37
N ASP A 413 -23.51 23.59 -7.63
CA ASP A 413 -22.84 24.16 -6.43
C ASP A 413 -22.51 23.11 -5.35
N HIS A 414 -23.36 22.09 -5.18
CA HIS A 414 -23.17 21.06 -4.16
C HIS A 414 -21.91 20.21 -4.37
N VAL A 415 -21.33 20.17 -5.58
CA VAL A 415 -20.06 19.44 -5.84
C VAL A 415 -18.89 20.08 -5.09
N LYS A 416 -18.96 21.37 -4.81
CA LYS A 416 -17.95 22.11 -4.05
C LYS A 416 -17.98 21.76 -2.55
N VAL A 417 -19.18 21.63 -1.99
CA VAL A 417 -19.41 21.61 -0.53
C VAL A 417 -19.82 20.23 -0.01
N SER A 418 -20.56 19.43 -0.77
CA SER A 418 -20.97 18.10 -0.31
C SER A 418 -19.72 17.23 -0.17
N GLY A 419 -19.59 16.57 0.98
CA GLY A 419 -18.41 15.83 1.42
C GLY A 419 -18.15 14.55 0.62
N THR A 420 -18.07 14.66 -0.71
CA THR A 420 -18.06 13.51 -1.60
C THR A 420 -16.90 13.54 -2.60
N ARG A 421 -16.26 14.69 -2.96
CA ARG A 421 -15.19 14.63 -4.00
C ARG A 421 -13.97 15.54 -3.89
N ILE A 422 -14.04 16.77 -3.39
CA ILE A 422 -12.87 17.69 -3.46
C ILE A 422 -12.40 18.15 -2.10
N ASN A 423 -13.22 18.84 -1.32
CA ASN A 423 -12.82 19.24 0.04
C ASN A 423 -12.51 18.03 0.92
N THR A 424 -13.28 16.94 0.81
CA THR A 424 -12.97 15.67 1.52
C THR A 424 -11.70 15.01 1.03
N THR A 425 -11.41 15.05 -0.28
CA THR A 425 -10.18 14.48 -0.87
C THR A 425 -8.94 15.30 -0.52
N LEU A 426 -9.10 16.60 -0.30
CA LEU A 426 -8.05 17.51 0.18
C LEU A 426 -7.92 17.47 1.71
N GLN A 427 -8.92 16.96 2.43
CA GLN A 427 -8.93 16.83 3.89
C GLN A 427 -8.27 15.56 4.42
N VAL A 428 -8.17 14.52 3.60
CA VAL A 428 -7.36 13.30 3.82
C VAL A 428 -5.96 13.52 3.27
#